data_AF-C3RVN8-F1
#
_entry.id   AF-C3RVN8-F1
#
_cell.length_a   1.000
_cell.length_b   1.000
_cell.length_c   1.000
_cell.angle_alpha   90.00
_cell.angle_beta   90.00
_cell.angle_gamma   90.00
#
_symmetry.space_group_name_H-M   'P 1'
#
loop_
_entity.id
_entity.type
_entity.pdbx_description
1 polymer ?
#
loop_
_entity_poly.entity_id
_entity_poly.type
_entity_poly.pdbx_seq_one_letter_code
_entity_poly.pdbx_strand_id
1 'polypeptide(L)'
;MKTNKHIAMWACPRSRSTVITRAFENLDGCIVYDEPLFAPYVFMTTYTISNSRTLEEENLKQLIVQNNLETDLKKVIEELTGNLPDGKLFSFQKMITGDYRSEFGIDWAKKLTNFFLIRHPQDIIFSFDIAERRTGITEPFTQQNLGVKTLYEVFQQIEVITGQTPLVIHSDDIIKNPPSALKWLCKNLGLAFDEKMLTWKANLEDSNLQYKKLYPNSASGSSEPWFETLRSTQTFLPYEKKEKKLPDRLIPLLDESIPYYEKLLQHCHIFEWSEHRV
;
A
#
# COMPACT_ATOMS: atom_id res chain seq x y z
N MET A 1 -28.38 9.12 -9.57
CA MET A 1 -27.50 9.23 -8.39
C MET A 1 -26.07 9.21 -8.89
N LYS A 2 -25.20 10.16 -8.49
CA LYS A 2 -23.76 10.01 -8.74
C LYS A 2 -23.33 8.75 -7.98
N THR A 3 -22.88 7.72 -8.68
CA THR A 3 -22.25 6.55 -8.04
C THR A 3 -20.89 7.00 -7.53
N ASN A 4 -20.72 7.02 -6.20
CA ASN A 4 -19.42 7.32 -5.60
C ASN A 4 -18.41 6.27 -6.05
N LYS A 5 -17.29 6.71 -6.59
CA LYS A 5 -16.22 5.82 -7.03
C LYS A 5 -15.20 5.70 -5.91
N HIS A 6 -15.03 4.48 -5.41
CA HIS A 6 -14.07 4.16 -4.37
C HIS A 6 -13.06 3.17 -4.94
N ILE A 7 -11.80 3.54 -4.98
CA ILE A 7 -10.73 2.75 -5.60
C ILE A 7 -9.82 2.25 -4.49
N ALA A 8 -9.63 0.94 -4.39
CA ALA A 8 -8.72 0.32 -3.45
C ALA A 8 -7.52 -0.30 -4.17
N MET A 9 -6.33 0.19 -3.81
CA MET A 9 -5.06 -0.41 -4.17
C MET A 9 -4.61 -1.34 -3.05
N TRP A 10 -4.60 -2.63 -3.30
CA TRP A 10 -4.04 -3.64 -2.40
C TRP A 10 -2.57 -3.87 -2.72
N ALA A 11 -1.71 -3.78 -1.71
CA ALA A 11 -0.27 -3.95 -1.89
C ALA A 11 0.40 -4.50 -0.62
N CYS A 12 1.50 -5.21 -0.79
CA CYS A 12 2.45 -5.43 0.31
C CYS A 12 3.12 -4.11 0.70
N PRO A 13 3.60 -3.97 1.96
CA PRO A 13 4.54 -2.92 2.30
C PRO A 13 5.70 -2.87 1.30
N ARG A 14 6.33 -1.71 1.14
CA ARG A 14 7.51 -1.53 0.27
C ARG A 14 7.28 -1.86 -1.22
N SER A 15 6.03 -1.92 -1.68
CA SER A 15 5.68 -2.15 -3.10
C SER A 15 5.59 -0.88 -3.95
N ARG A 16 6.15 0.24 -3.47
CA ARG A 16 5.99 1.59 -4.05
C ARG A 16 4.57 2.15 -3.98
N SER A 17 3.72 1.57 -3.15
CA SER A 17 2.33 2.01 -2.93
C SER A 17 2.22 3.51 -2.65
N THR A 18 3.08 4.08 -1.79
CA THR A 18 3.04 5.53 -1.52
C THR A 18 3.32 6.39 -2.76
N VAL A 19 4.24 6.00 -3.64
CA VAL A 19 4.50 6.75 -4.89
C VAL A 19 3.25 6.74 -5.77
N ILE A 20 2.55 5.61 -5.84
CA ILE A 20 1.28 5.51 -6.56
C ILE A 20 0.20 6.35 -5.88
N THR A 21 0.11 6.34 -4.55
CA THR A 21 -0.78 7.24 -3.80
C THR A 21 -0.51 8.70 -4.15
N ARG A 22 0.76 9.11 -4.26
CA ARG A 22 1.10 10.48 -4.67
C ARG A 22 0.59 10.79 -6.08
N ALA A 23 0.72 9.86 -7.01
CA ALA A 23 0.18 10.06 -8.37
C ALA A 23 -1.33 10.31 -8.36
N PHE A 24 -2.10 9.55 -7.58
CA PHE A 24 -3.56 9.71 -7.51
C PHE A 24 -4.01 10.95 -6.75
N GLU A 25 -3.30 11.36 -5.68
CA GLU A 25 -3.71 12.52 -4.88
C GLU A 25 -3.68 13.83 -5.67
N ASN A 26 -2.91 13.89 -6.77
CA ASN A 26 -2.77 15.06 -7.64
C ASN A 26 -3.93 15.17 -8.66
N LEU A 27 -4.81 14.16 -8.74
CA LEU A 27 -6.03 14.25 -9.54
C LEU A 27 -7.08 15.11 -8.85
N ASP A 28 -7.70 16.00 -9.61
CA ASP A 28 -8.76 16.87 -9.10
C ASP A 28 -9.95 16.03 -8.60
N GLY A 29 -10.49 16.41 -7.44
CA GLY A 29 -11.60 15.68 -6.81
C GLY A 29 -11.20 14.35 -6.14
N CYS A 30 -9.91 14.00 -6.07
CA CYS A 30 -9.46 12.85 -5.28
C CYS A 30 -9.52 13.16 -3.77
N ILE A 31 -9.96 12.17 -2.99
CA ILE A 31 -9.68 12.07 -1.55
C ILE A 31 -8.88 10.80 -1.30
N VAL A 32 -7.81 10.91 -0.51
CA VAL A 32 -6.92 9.78 -0.20
C VAL A 32 -7.22 9.24 1.18
N TYR A 33 -7.34 7.92 1.27
CA TYR A 33 -7.31 7.15 2.51
C TYR A 33 -6.01 6.34 2.53
N ASP A 34 -5.02 6.82 3.27
CA ASP A 34 -3.70 6.19 3.40
C ASP A 34 -3.72 5.20 4.56
N GLU A 35 -3.60 3.91 4.26
CA GLU A 35 -3.52 2.79 5.22
C GLU A 35 -4.67 2.78 6.26
N PRO A 36 -5.95 2.86 5.83
CA PRO A 36 -7.08 3.05 6.74
C PRO A 36 -7.30 1.88 7.72
N LEU A 37 -6.76 0.70 7.41
CA LEU A 37 -6.86 -0.48 8.27
C LEU A 37 -5.80 -0.53 9.38
N PHE A 38 -4.78 0.34 9.34
CA PHE A 38 -3.68 0.35 10.29
C PHE A 38 -4.13 0.56 11.74
N ALA A 39 -4.94 1.58 12.01
CA ALA A 39 -5.39 1.86 13.37
C ALA A 39 -6.29 0.75 13.96
N PRO A 40 -7.31 0.23 13.23
CA PRO A 40 -8.05 -0.96 13.66
C PRO A 40 -7.15 -2.18 13.89
N TYR A 41 -6.14 -2.37 13.04
CA TYR A 41 -5.18 -3.45 13.13
C TYR A 41 -4.39 -3.43 14.44
N VAL A 42 -3.76 -2.30 14.77
CA VAL A 42 -2.98 -2.14 16.01
C VAL A 42 -3.85 -2.39 17.24
N PHE A 43 -5.10 -1.95 17.21
CA PHE A 43 -6.03 -2.16 18.31
C PHE A 43 -6.54 -3.59 18.42
N MET A 44 -6.58 -4.36 17.34
CA MET A 44 -7.04 -5.75 17.35
C MET A 44 -5.94 -6.74 17.78
N THR A 45 -4.76 -6.72 17.17
CA THR A 45 -3.75 -7.78 17.38
C THR A 45 -3.16 -7.83 18.78
N THR A 46 -3.21 -6.71 19.48
CA THR A 46 -2.73 -6.61 20.86
C THR A 46 -3.68 -7.23 21.89
N TYR A 47 -4.92 -7.60 21.52
CA TYR A 47 -5.78 -8.43 22.37
C TYR A 47 -5.49 -9.93 22.23
N THR A 48 -4.82 -10.35 21.16
CA THR A 48 -4.67 -11.78 20.82
C THR A 48 -3.28 -12.34 21.12
N ILE A 49 -2.24 -11.50 21.23
CA ILE A 49 -0.87 -11.93 21.54
C ILE A 49 -0.59 -11.73 23.04
N SER A 50 -0.91 -12.74 23.84
CA SER A 50 -0.34 -12.85 25.19
C SER A 50 1.14 -13.18 25.07
N ASN A 51 2.01 -12.17 25.12
CA ASN A 51 3.34 -12.15 25.78
C ASN A 51 4.29 -11.11 25.14
N SER A 52 4.66 -10.12 25.95
CA SER A 52 5.91 -9.33 25.93
C SER A 52 6.26 -8.42 24.73
N ARG A 53 5.37 -7.52 24.28
CA ARG A 53 5.76 -6.32 23.48
C ARG A 53 5.02 -5.04 23.91
N THR A 54 5.02 -4.70 25.20
CA THR A 54 4.08 -3.69 25.71
C THR A 54 4.48 -2.23 25.45
N LEU A 55 5.77 -1.84 25.48
CA LEU A 55 6.12 -0.42 25.49
C LEU A 55 6.05 0.26 24.10
N GLU A 56 6.53 -0.38 23.04
CA GLU A 56 6.45 0.18 21.68
C GLU A 56 5.01 0.19 21.15
N GLU A 57 4.23 -0.84 21.50
CA GLU A 57 2.82 -0.97 21.11
C GLU A 57 1.92 0.01 21.88
N GLU A 58 2.16 0.21 23.18
CA GLU A 58 1.45 1.23 23.96
C GLU A 58 1.73 2.65 23.44
N ASN A 59 2.99 2.94 23.08
CA ASN A 59 3.35 4.21 22.45
C ASN A 59 2.62 4.40 21.12
N LEU A 60 2.51 3.34 20.30
CA LEU A 60 1.81 3.40 19.01
C LEU A 60 0.30 3.61 19.17
N LYS A 61 -0.34 2.95 20.15
CA LYS A 61 -1.75 3.19 20.48
C LYS A 61 -1.99 4.60 21.00
N GLN A 62 -1.12 5.09 21.88
CA GLN A 62 -1.20 6.47 22.36
C GLN A 62 -1.08 7.44 21.19
N LEU A 63 -0.18 7.20 20.25
CA LEU A 63 0.00 8.02 19.07
C LEU A 63 -1.23 8.01 18.15
N ILE A 64 -1.83 6.84 17.94
CA ILE A 64 -3.11 6.67 17.20
C ILE A 64 -4.22 7.52 17.84
N VAL A 65 -4.37 7.44 19.16
CA VAL A 65 -5.38 8.19 19.92
C VAL A 65 -5.10 9.70 19.89
N GLN A 66 -3.86 10.11 20.16
CA GLN A 66 -3.44 11.51 20.15
C GLN A 66 -3.65 12.18 18.79
N ASN A 67 -3.58 11.41 17.71
CA ASN A 67 -3.76 11.89 16.35
C ASN A 67 -5.16 11.66 15.78
N ASN A 68 -6.11 11.22 16.61
CA ASN A 68 -7.50 11.00 16.24
C ASN A 68 -7.65 10.11 15.00
N LEU A 69 -6.90 9.01 14.92
CA LEU A 69 -7.17 7.99 13.91
C LEU A 69 -8.33 7.11 14.37
N GLU A 70 -9.23 6.79 13.46
CA GLU A 70 -10.39 5.93 13.75
C GLU A 70 -9.92 4.49 13.99
N THR A 71 -10.30 3.93 15.14
CA THR A 71 -9.93 2.57 15.57
C THR A 71 -11.09 1.59 15.42
N ASP A 72 -12.32 2.09 15.32
CA ASP A 72 -13.50 1.27 15.07
C ASP A 72 -13.55 0.87 13.59
N LEU A 73 -13.24 -0.41 13.33
CA LEU A 73 -13.27 -0.99 11.99
C LEU A 73 -14.60 -0.72 11.26
N LYS A 74 -15.73 -0.76 11.95
CA LYS A 74 -17.04 -0.56 11.33
C LYS A 74 -17.15 0.86 10.76
N LYS A 75 -16.71 1.87 11.53
CA LYS A 75 -16.70 3.26 11.08
C LYS A 75 -15.71 3.49 9.95
N VAL A 76 -14.54 2.86 10.00
CA VAL A 76 -13.58 2.87 8.88
C VAL A 76 -14.23 2.32 7.62
N ILE A 77 -14.88 1.16 7.69
CA ILE A 77 -15.57 0.55 6.53
C ILE A 77 -16.72 1.44 6.02
N GLU A 78 -17.48 2.06 6.92
CA GLU A 78 -18.54 3.02 6.56
C GLU A 78 -17.98 4.22 5.81
N GLU A 79 -16.83 4.75 6.23
CA GLU A 79 -16.14 5.85 5.53
C GLU A 79 -15.62 5.41 4.15
N LEU A 80 -14.97 4.25 4.07
CA LEU A 80 -14.38 3.74 2.83
C LEU A 80 -15.41 3.35 1.75
N THR A 81 -16.66 3.10 2.15
CA THR A 81 -17.74 2.66 1.26
C THR A 81 -18.93 3.60 1.19
N GLY A 82 -18.87 4.72 1.92
CA GLY A 82 -19.97 5.65 2.15
C GLY A 82 -20.04 6.78 1.13
N ASN A 83 -20.61 7.91 1.57
CA ASN A 83 -20.66 9.11 0.74
C ASN A 83 -19.33 9.84 0.70
N LEU A 84 -18.94 10.31 -0.48
CA LEU A 84 -17.78 11.19 -0.61
C LEU A 84 -18.12 12.59 -0.05
N PRO A 85 -17.15 13.28 0.58
CA PRO A 85 -17.33 14.67 0.98
C PRO A 85 -17.65 15.59 -0.20
N ASP A 86 -18.28 16.73 0.08
CA ASP A 86 -18.62 17.71 -0.96
C ASP A 86 -17.40 18.14 -1.78
N GLY A 87 -17.59 18.22 -3.10
CA GLY A 87 -16.53 18.56 -4.04
C GLY A 87 -15.56 17.41 -4.38
N LYS A 88 -15.66 16.25 -3.73
CA LYS A 88 -14.89 15.05 -4.09
C LYS A 88 -15.63 14.22 -5.15
N LEU A 89 -14.85 13.65 -6.07
CA LEU A 89 -15.32 12.87 -7.21
C LEU A 89 -15.08 11.37 -7.02
N PHE A 90 -13.99 11.00 -6.35
CA PHE A 90 -13.64 9.62 -6.04
C PHE A 90 -12.72 9.54 -4.83
N SER A 91 -12.66 8.38 -4.18
CA SER A 91 -11.63 8.08 -3.18
C SER A 91 -10.59 7.10 -3.70
N PHE A 92 -9.34 7.31 -3.29
CA PHE A 92 -8.22 6.40 -3.50
C PHE A 92 -7.74 5.87 -2.16
N GLN A 93 -7.77 4.54 -1.99
CA GLN A 93 -7.52 3.85 -0.73
C GLN A 93 -6.27 3.00 -0.88
N LYS A 94 -5.24 3.28 -0.08
CA LYS A 94 -4.01 2.48 -0.06
C LYS A 94 -4.15 1.42 1.02
N MET A 95 -4.48 0.21 0.60
CA MET A 95 -4.63 -0.95 1.47
C MET A 95 -3.30 -1.71 1.53
N ILE A 96 -2.71 -1.76 2.73
CA ILE A 96 -1.50 -2.53 2.98
C ILE A 96 -1.86 -3.85 3.65
N THR A 97 -1.44 -4.95 3.06
CA THR A 97 -1.86 -6.29 3.51
C THR A 97 -1.26 -6.68 4.86
N GLY A 98 -0.19 -6.02 5.31
CA GLY A 98 0.32 -6.13 6.68
C GLY A 98 -0.71 -5.71 7.74
N ASP A 99 -1.64 -4.81 7.39
CA ASP A 99 -2.69 -4.30 8.29
C ASP A 99 -4.01 -5.10 8.16
N TYR A 100 -4.13 -5.96 7.16
CA TYR A 100 -5.34 -6.74 6.98
C TYR A 100 -5.34 -8.00 7.85
N ARG A 101 -6.49 -8.33 8.43
CA ARG A 101 -6.72 -9.58 9.15
C ARG A 101 -8.07 -10.15 8.72
N SER A 102 -8.17 -11.48 8.65
CA SER A 102 -9.39 -12.18 8.21
C SER A 102 -10.64 -11.80 9.03
N GLU A 103 -10.42 -11.46 10.29
CA GLU A 103 -11.40 -11.00 11.27
C GLU A 103 -12.08 -9.70 10.86
N PHE A 104 -11.46 -8.92 9.95
CA PHE A 104 -12.08 -7.71 9.41
C PHE A 104 -13.18 -8.00 8.40
N GLY A 105 -13.23 -9.22 7.87
CA GLY A 105 -14.06 -9.56 6.72
C GLY A 105 -13.64 -8.83 5.44
N ILE A 106 -14.18 -9.26 4.31
CA ILE A 106 -13.83 -8.70 2.99
C ILE A 106 -15.04 -8.24 2.18
N ASP A 107 -16.27 -8.52 2.63
CA ASP A 107 -17.50 -8.25 1.87
C ASP A 107 -17.67 -6.78 1.47
N TRP A 108 -17.15 -5.85 2.28
CA TRP A 108 -17.17 -4.42 1.98
C TRP A 108 -16.39 -4.06 0.72
N ALA A 109 -15.39 -4.86 0.34
CA ALA A 109 -14.62 -4.65 -0.89
C ALA A 109 -15.47 -4.81 -2.16
N LYS A 110 -16.66 -5.44 -2.10
CA LYS A 110 -17.63 -5.48 -3.22
C LYS A 110 -18.08 -4.08 -3.66
N LYS A 111 -18.04 -3.10 -2.76
CA LYS A 111 -18.43 -1.71 -3.03
C LYS A 111 -17.29 -0.89 -3.65
N LEU A 112 -16.12 -1.49 -3.84
CA LEU A 112 -14.90 -0.84 -4.29
C LEU A 112 -14.49 -1.33 -5.68
N THR A 113 -13.81 -0.47 -6.42
CA THR A 113 -12.99 -0.87 -7.57
C THR A 113 -11.62 -1.27 -7.04
N ASN A 114 -11.34 -2.57 -7.00
CA ASN A 114 -10.12 -3.11 -6.42
C ASN A 114 -9.07 -3.37 -7.49
N PHE A 115 -7.81 -3.02 -7.21
CA PHE A 115 -6.66 -3.45 -7.99
C PHE A 115 -5.49 -3.81 -7.07
N PHE A 116 -4.57 -4.61 -7.59
CA PHE A 116 -3.45 -5.17 -6.86
C PHE A 116 -2.15 -4.64 -7.46
N LEU A 117 -1.35 -4.00 -6.61
CA LEU A 117 -0.01 -3.56 -6.94
C LEU A 117 0.99 -4.59 -6.40
N ILE A 118 1.64 -5.31 -7.31
CA ILE A 118 2.62 -6.33 -6.95
C ILE A 118 4.05 -5.84 -7.15
N ARG A 119 4.98 -6.46 -6.43
CA ARG A 119 6.43 -6.26 -6.57
C ARG A 119 7.11 -7.58 -6.23
N HIS A 120 8.23 -7.86 -6.91
CA HIS A 120 8.99 -9.07 -6.64
C HIS A 120 9.34 -9.21 -5.13
N PRO A 121 9.15 -10.38 -4.49
CA PRO A 121 9.36 -10.51 -3.05
C PRO A 121 10.79 -10.20 -2.60
N GLN A 122 11.81 -10.56 -3.38
CA GLN A 122 13.21 -10.21 -3.09
C GLN A 122 13.40 -8.69 -2.93
N ASP A 123 12.66 -7.92 -3.73
CA ASP A 123 12.70 -6.47 -3.76
C ASP A 123 12.04 -5.85 -2.53
N ILE A 124 10.93 -6.45 -2.09
CA ILE A 124 10.21 -6.09 -0.87
C ILE A 124 11.10 -6.39 0.34
N ILE A 125 11.57 -7.63 0.46
CA ILE A 125 12.40 -8.14 1.57
C ILE A 125 13.66 -7.29 1.72
N PHE A 126 14.37 -7.04 0.62
CA PHE A 126 15.59 -6.23 0.65
C PHE A 126 15.31 -4.80 1.11
N SER A 127 14.21 -4.19 0.66
CA SER A 127 13.84 -2.85 1.13
C SER A 127 13.40 -2.83 2.59
N PHE A 128 12.75 -3.89 3.07
CA PHE A 128 12.29 -4.01 4.45
C PHE A 128 13.49 -4.13 5.38
N ASP A 129 14.42 -5.03 5.05
CA ASP A 129 15.65 -5.27 5.78
C ASP A 129 16.55 -4.02 5.91
N ILE A 130 16.65 -3.21 4.86
CA ILE A 130 17.36 -1.92 4.93
C ILE A 130 16.68 -0.95 5.90
N ALA A 131 15.35 -0.91 5.90
CA ALA A 131 14.59 0.02 6.75
C ALA A 131 14.72 -0.37 8.22
N GLU A 132 14.55 -1.65 8.56
CA GLU A 132 14.67 -2.14 9.96
C GLU A 132 16.09 -2.02 10.51
N ARG A 133 17.12 -2.32 9.70
CA ARG A 133 18.51 -2.12 10.13
C ARG A 133 18.83 -0.66 10.50
N ARG A 134 18.10 0.30 9.94
CA ARG A 134 18.24 1.74 10.27
C ARG A 134 17.46 2.15 11.51
N THR A 135 16.43 1.39 11.92
CA THR A 135 15.69 1.64 13.18
C THR A 135 16.30 0.91 14.38
N GLY A 136 17.21 -0.04 14.15
CA GLY A 136 17.80 -0.86 15.19
C GLY A 136 16.94 -2.06 15.59
N ILE A 137 15.86 -2.34 14.85
CA ILE A 137 15.04 -3.55 15.01
C ILE A 137 15.85 -4.75 14.50
N THR A 138 16.02 -5.75 15.36
CA THR A 138 16.82 -6.95 15.07
C THR A 138 15.97 -8.22 14.90
N GLU A 139 14.68 -8.15 15.21
CA GLU A 139 13.77 -9.28 15.11
C GLU A 139 13.54 -9.66 13.63
N PRO A 140 13.49 -10.96 13.30
CA PRO A 140 13.20 -11.38 11.93
C PRO A 140 11.74 -11.07 11.58
N PHE A 141 11.54 -10.35 10.47
CA PHE A 141 10.21 -10.15 9.89
C PHE A 141 9.70 -11.45 9.24
N THR A 142 8.39 -11.63 9.27
CA THR A 142 7.68 -12.84 8.83
C THR A 142 6.83 -12.58 7.59
N GLN A 143 6.20 -13.62 7.03
CA GLN A 143 5.17 -13.44 5.99
C GLN A 143 4.03 -12.53 6.44
N GLN A 144 3.70 -12.49 7.73
CA GLN A 144 2.67 -11.59 8.24
C GLN A 144 3.09 -10.12 8.11
N ASN A 145 4.39 -9.81 8.24
CA ASN A 145 4.93 -8.47 8.02
C ASN A 145 4.99 -8.12 6.53
N LEU A 146 5.38 -9.07 5.66
CA LEU A 146 5.47 -8.84 4.22
C LEU A 146 4.11 -8.82 3.52
N GLY A 147 3.17 -9.64 3.98
CA GLY A 147 1.82 -9.73 3.48
C GLY A 147 1.68 -10.27 2.05
N VAL A 148 2.67 -11.00 1.50
CA VAL A 148 2.60 -11.54 0.12
C VAL A 148 1.54 -12.63 0.03
N LYS A 149 1.55 -13.57 0.99
CA LYS A 149 0.49 -14.57 1.15
C LYS A 149 -0.88 -13.90 1.31
N THR A 150 -0.99 -12.95 2.24
CA THR A 150 -2.22 -12.20 2.50
C THR A 150 -2.72 -11.43 1.27
N LEU A 151 -1.82 -10.89 0.46
CA LEU A 151 -2.18 -10.21 -0.80
C LEU A 151 -2.87 -11.17 -1.78
N TYR A 152 -2.35 -12.39 -1.93
CA TYR A 152 -2.99 -13.39 -2.76
C TYR A 152 -4.32 -13.88 -2.17
N GLU A 153 -4.40 -14.08 -0.85
CA GLU A 153 -5.64 -14.48 -0.19
C GLU A 153 -6.74 -13.42 -0.36
N VAL A 154 -6.41 -12.14 -0.20
CA VAL A 154 -7.34 -11.03 -0.46
C VAL A 154 -7.75 -10.98 -1.93
N PHE A 155 -6.82 -11.21 -2.86
CA PHE A 155 -7.15 -11.32 -4.29
C PHE A 155 -8.20 -12.39 -4.56
N GLN A 156 -7.99 -13.60 -4.04
CA GLN A 156 -8.94 -14.71 -4.22
C GLN A 156 -10.30 -14.40 -3.58
N GLN A 157 -10.31 -13.83 -2.38
CA GLN A 157 -11.55 -13.45 -1.72
C GLN A 157 -12.30 -12.39 -2.51
N ILE A 158 -11.62 -11.35 -3.00
CA ILE A 158 -12.24 -10.29 -3.81
C ILE A 158 -12.78 -10.87 -5.13
N GLU A 159 -12.03 -11.76 -5.79
CA GLU A 159 -12.49 -12.43 -7.01
C GLU A 159 -13.78 -13.22 -6.75
N VAL A 160 -13.83 -14.03 -5.69
CA VAL A 160 -15.00 -14.82 -5.31
C VAL A 160 -16.22 -13.94 -5.02
N ILE A 161 -16.03 -12.89 -4.21
CA ILE A 161 -17.15 -12.08 -3.73
C ILE A 161 -17.70 -11.13 -4.79
N THR A 162 -16.90 -10.75 -5.80
CA THR A 162 -17.30 -9.87 -6.89
C THR A 162 -17.67 -10.63 -8.16
N GLY A 163 -17.23 -11.89 -8.30
CA GLY A 163 -17.32 -12.66 -9.54
C GLY A 163 -16.45 -12.10 -10.68
N GLN A 164 -15.50 -11.23 -10.37
CA GLN A 164 -14.61 -10.57 -11.34
C GLN A 164 -13.17 -10.68 -10.89
N THR A 165 -12.27 -11.08 -11.80
CA THR A 165 -10.83 -11.08 -11.55
C THR A 165 -10.33 -9.63 -11.38
N PRO A 166 -9.78 -9.23 -10.22
CA PRO A 166 -9.25 -7.89 -10.01
C PRO A 166 -8.08 -7.56 -10.94
N LEU A 167 -7.89 -6.27 -11.23
CA LEU A 167 -6.73 -5.82 -11.99
C LEU A 167 -5.44 -6.07 -11.19
N VAL A 168 -4.40 -6.59 -11.84
CA VAL A 168 -3.07 -6.73 -11.24
C VAL A 168 -2.05 -5.98 -12.09
N ILE A 169 -1.26 -5.11 -11.46
CA ILE A 169 -0.19 -4.34 -12.10
C ILE A 169 1.09 -4.45 -11.29
N HIS A 170 2.22 -4.62 -11.98
CA HIS A 170 3.51 -4.70 -11.34
C HIS A 170 4.12 -3.31 -11.19
N SER A 171 4.60 -2.99 -9.98
CA SER A 171 5.14 -1.67 -9.66
C SER A 171 6.31 -1.27 -10.55
N ASP A 172 7.18 -2.20 -10.98
CA ASP A 172 8.27 -1.89 -11.92
C ASP A 172 7.78 -1.39 -13.28
N ASP A 173 6.65 -1.88 -13.80
CA ASP A 173 6.15 -1.37 -15.09
C ASP A 173 5.74 0.09 -14.97
N ILE A 174 5.13 0.45 -13.85
CA ILE A 174 4.74 1.83 -13.58
C ILE A 174 5.98 2.70 -13.52
N ILE A 175 7.05 2.28 -12.83
CA ILE A 175 8.27 3.09 -12.75
C ILE A 175 9.00 3.19 -14.08
N LYS A 176 9.00 2.13 -14.90
CA LYS A 176 9.67 2.11 -16.21
C LYS A 176 9.04 3.07 -17.22
N ASN A 177 7.72 3.20 -17.21
CA ASN A 177 7.02 4.15 -18.07
C ASN A 177 5.75 4.69 -17.38
N PRO A 178 5.90 5.63 -16.43
CA PRO A 178 4.79 6.12 -15.62
C PRO A 178 3.63 6.69 -16.44
N PRO A 179 3.85 7.53 -17.47
CA PRO A 179 2.74 8.07 -18.27
C PRO A 179 1.90 6.98 -18.93
N SER A 180 2.53 5.95 -19.49
CA SER A 180 1.81 4.90 -20.23
C SER A 180 1.11 3.94 -19.29
N ALA A 181 1.77 3.53 -18.21
CA ALA A 181 1.19 2.65 -17.20
C ALA A 181 0.02 3.30 -16.46
N LEU A 182 0.14 4.58 -16.09
CA LEU A 182 -0.95 5.32 -15.43
C LEU A 182 -2.12 5.60 -16.38
N LYS A 183 -1.86 5.89 -17.67
CA LYS A 183 -2.93 5.97 -18.68
C LYS A 183 -3.73 4.67 -18.77
N TRP A 184 -3.03 3.53 -18.81
CA TRP A 184 -3.67 2.21 -18.80
C TRP A 184 -4.46 1.99 -17.51
N LEU A 185 -3.87 2.28 -16.35
CA LEU A 185 -4.53 2.08 -15.06
C LEU A 185 -5.80 2.95 -14.93
N CYS A 186 -5.70 4.25 -15.23
CA CYS A 186 -6.85 5.16 -15.20
C CYS A 186 -7.97 4.70 -16.13
N LYS A 187 -7.64 4.29 -17.37
CA LYS A 187 -8.64 3.75 -18.31
C LYS A 187 -9.41 2.57 -17.70
N ASN A 188 -8.71 1.60 -17.10
CA ASN A 188 -9.33 0.40 -16.53
C ASN A 188 -10.06 0.68 -15.20
N LEU A 189 -9.68 1.73 -14.47
CA LEU A 189 -10.41 2.23 -13.29
C LEU A 189 -11.57 3.17 -13.66
N GLY A 190 -11.75 3.49 -14.94
CA GLY A 190 -12.73 4.46 -15.44
C GLY A 190 -12.47 5.89 -14.95
N LEU A 191 -11.21 6.28 -14.84
CA LEU A 191 -10.76 7.64 -14.55
C LEU A 191 -10.15 8.28 -15.80
N ALA A 192 -10.18 9.61 -15.86
CA ALA A 192 -9.37 10.35 -16.81
C ALA A 192 -7.92 10.41 -16.30
N PHE A 193 -6.97 10.11 -17.19
CA PHE A 193 -5.56 10.40 -16.92
C PHE A 193 -5.31 11.91 -17.03
N ASP A 194 -4.47 12.43 -16.14
CA ASP A 194 -3.97 13.81 -16.15
C ASP A 194 -2.46 13.79 -15.90
N GLU A 195 -1.71 14.68 -16.56
CA GLU A 195 -0.26 14.81 -16.37
C GLU A 195 0.11 15.24 -14.94
N LYS A 196 -0.82 15.86 -14.20
CA LYS A 196 -0.68 16.12 -12.75
C LYS A 196 -0.30 14.87 -11.96
N MET A 197 -0.64 13.66 -12.43
CA MET A 197 -0.24 12.42 -11.76
C MET A 197 1.27 12.14 -11.79
N LEU A 198 2.02 12.80 -12.68
CA LEU A 198 3.44 12.55 -12.92
C LEU A 198 4.36 13.40 -12.05
N THR A 199 3.81 14.44 -11.42
CA THR A 199 4.56 15.41 -10.64
C THR A 199 3.84 15.72 -9.35
N TRP A 200 4.59 15.90 -8.28
CA TRP A 200 4.06 16.31 -6.97
C TRP A 200 4.99 17.31 -6.32
N LYS A 201 4.44 18.07 -5.37
CA LYS A 201 5.26 18.96 -4.54
C LYS A 201 6.26 18.15 -3.72
N ALA A 202 7.49 18.66 -3.63
CA ALA A 202 8.50 18.13 -2.72
C ALA A 202 8.04 18.29 -1.27
N ASN A 203 8.59 17.47 -0.38
CA ASN A 203 8.18 17.32 1.02
C ASN A 203 6.75 16.76 1.18
N LEU A 204 6.55 16.00 2.26
CA LEU A 204 5.25 15.35 2.51
C LEU A 204 4.28 16.28 3.25
N GLU A 205 4.68 17.51 3.57
CA GLU A 205 3.85 18.53 4.25
C GLU A 205 2.55 18.85 3.51
N ASP A 206 2.57 18.85 2.18
CA ASP A 206 1.38 19.08 1.36
C ASP A 206 0.68 17.77 0.94
N SER A 207 1.14 16.62 1.44
CA SER A 207 0.53 15.31 1.14
C SER A 207 -0.71 15.04 1.99
N ASN A 208 -1.63 14.25 1.44
CA ASN A 208 -2.81 13.74 2.14
C ASN A 208 -2.53 12.42 2.89
N LEU A 209 -1.26 12.08 3.12
CA LEU A 209 -0.86 10.84 3.78
C LEU A 209 -1.14 10.89 5.29
N GLN A 210 -1.77 9.84 5.82
CA GLN A 210 -2.13 9.68 7.23
C GLN A 210 -0.88 9.66 8.12
N TYR A 211 0.22 9.13 7.58
CA TYR A 211 1.51 9.00 8.25
C TYR A 211 2.07 10.33 8.81
N LYS A 212 1.71 11.48 8.23
CA LYS A 212 2.08 12.81 8.77
C LYS A 212 1.50 13.08 10.16
N LYS A 213 0.33 12.51 10.46
CA LYS A 213 -0.32 12.68 11.76
C LYS A 213 0.45 11.88 12.81
N LEU A 214 0.72 10.61 12.52
CA LEU A 214 1.46 9.75 13.44
C LEU A 214 2.90 10.24 13.64
N TYR A 215 3.60 10.66 12.59
CA TYR A 215 4.99 11.05 12.67
C TYR A 215 5.16 12.46 12.09
N PRO A 216 4.82 13.53 12.83
CA PRO A 216 4.85 14.90 12.31
C PRO A 216 6.27 15.32 11.88
N ASN A 217 7.30 14.82 12.57
CA ASN A 217 8.71 15.01 12.18
C ASN A 217 9.12 14.21 10.93
N SER A 218 8.28 13.29 10.44
CA SER A 218 8.52 12.58 9.18
C SER A 218 8.06 13.36 7.94
N ALA A 219 7.23 14.40 8.12
CA ALA A 219 6.77 15.24 7.02
C ALA A 219 7.87 16.21 6.56
N SER A 220 8.73 16.63 7.49
CA SER A 220 9.76 17.66 7.34
C SER A 220 11.18 17.25 7.80
N GLY A 221 11.33 16.09 8.44
CA GLY A 221 12.59 15.64 9.06
C GLY A 221 13.02 14.22 8.66
N SER A 222 14.21 13.83 9.14
CA SER A 222 14.94 12.63 8.75
C SER A 222 14.54 11.35 9.50
N SER A 223 13.56 11.38 10.41
CA SER A 223 13.39 10.34 11.42
C SER A 223 12.97 8.98 10.88
N GLU A 224 12.32 8.93 9.71
CA GLU A 224 11.75 7.68 9.19
C GLU A 224 12.43 7.27 7.87
N PRO A 225 13.30 6.24 7.89
CA PRO A 225 14.08 5.80 6.73
C PRO A 225 13.24 5.43 5.51
N TRP A 226 11.98 5.02 5.71
CA TRP A 226 11.13 4.50 4.66
C TRP A 226 10.53 5.55 3.72
N PHE A 227 10.54 6.84 4.09
CA PHE A 227 10.05 7.96 3.27
C PHE A 227 11.15 8.88 2.76
N GLU A 228 12.42 8.65 3.14
CA GLU A 228 13.56 9.52 2.82
C GLU A 228 13.61 9.87 1.32
N THR A 229 13.54 8.86 0.45
CA THR A 229 13.54 9.07 -1.00
C THR A 229 12.31 9.84 -1.47
N LEU A 230 11.14 9.60 -0.91
CA LEU A 230 9.91 10.24 -1.39
C LEU A 230 9.90 11.74 -1.06
N ARG A 231 10.39 12.14 0.13
CA ARG A 231 10.44 13.55 0.56
C ARG A 231 11.21 14.45 -0.41
N SER A 232 12.31 13.94 -0.97
CA SER A 232 13.17 14.73 -1.87
C SER A 232 12.75 14.69 -3.34
N THR A 233 11.80 13.83 -3.69
CA THR A 233 11.36 13.67 -5.08
C THR A 233 10.13 14.50 -5.40
N GLN A 234 10.05 14.95 -6.65
CA GLN A 234 8.89 15.66 -7.21
C GLN A 234 8.25 14.90 -8.37
N THR A 235 8.79 13.72 -8.70
CA THR A 235 8.35 12.89 -9.82
C THR A 235 8.84 11.45 -9.62
N PHE A 236 8.42 10.56 -10.50
CA PHE A 236 8.90 9.19 -10.56
C PHE A 236 10.41 9.18 -10.80
N LEU A 237 11.15 8.57 -9.88
CA LEU A 237 12.58 8.35 -10.10
C LEU A 237 12.79 7.35 -11.23
N PRO A 238 13.85 7.53 -12.05
CA PRO A 238 14.21 6.57 -13.08
C PRO A 238 14.30 5.15 -12.53
N TYR A 239 13.85 4.18 -13.32
CA TYR A 239 14.01 2.77 -12.98
C TYR A 239 15.50 2.41 -12.97
N GLU A 240 15.98 1.87 -11.86
CA GLU A 240 17.32 1.31 -11.72
C GLU A 240 17.23 -0.17 -11.37
N LYS A 241 17.69 -1.03 -12.28
CA LYS A 241 17.88 -2.46 -11.98
C LYS A 241 19.12 -2.60 -11.11
N LYS A 242 18.91 -2.90 -9.83
CA LYS A 242 20.01 -3.17 -8.89
C LYS A 242 20.06 -4.65 -8.60
N GLU A 243 21.25 -5.23 -8.74
CA GLU A 243 21.51 -6.58 -8.24
C GLU A 243 21.41 -6.55 -6.71
N LYS A 244 20.58 -7.43 -6.14
CA LYS A 244 20.29 -7.47 -4.71
C LYS A 244 20.67 -8.81 -4.16
N LYS A 245 21.75 -8.85 -3.38
CA LYS A 245 22.11 -10.03 -2.62
C LYS A 245 21.36 -10.01 -1.30
N LEU A 246 20.40 -10.93 -1.14
CA LEU A 246 19.75 -11.14 0.16
C LEU A 246 20.71 -11.86 1.10
N PRO A 247 20.79 -11.46 2.38
CA PRO A 247 21.39 -12.28 3.42
C PRO A 247 20.74 -13.66 3.51
N ASP A 248 21.53 -14.72 3.78
CA ASP A 248 21.05 -16.11 3.81
C ASP A 248 19.85 -16.31 4.74
N ARG A 249 19.81 -15.59 5.87
CA ARG A 249 18.68 -15.63 6.82
C ARG A 249 17.32 -15.21 6.23
N LEU A 250 17.31 -14.51 5.11
CA LEU A 250 16.09 -14.02 4.45
C LEU A 250 15.68 -14.88 3.25
N ILE A 251 16.51 -15.84 2.83
CA ILE A 251 16.20 -16.76 1.72
C ILE A 251 14.93 -17.59 2.02
N PRO A 252 14.76 -18.20 3.23
CA PRO A 252 13.54 -18.96 3.51
C PRO A 252 12.25 -18.15 3.36
N LEU A 253 12.30 -16.86 3.73
CA LEU A 253 11.16 -15.96 3.61
C LEU A 253 10.88 -15.59 2.15
N LEU A 254 11.92 -15.47 1.32
CA LEU A 254 11.78 -15.32 -0.12
C LEU A 254 11.09 -16.56 -0.71
N ASP A 255 11.61 -17.75 -0.41
CA ASP A 255 11.08 -19.02 -0.91
C ASP A 255 9.62 -19.22 -0.52
N GLU A 256 9.24 -18.84 0.70
CA GLU A 256 7.84 -18.85 1.15
C GLU A 256 6.95 -17.85 0.38
N SER A 257 7.50 -16.72 -0.06
CA SER A 257 6.77 -15.66 -0.76
C SER A 257 6.50 -15.99 -2.23
N ILE A 258 7.47 -16.63 -2.90
CA ILE A 258 7.48 -16.81 -4.36
C ILE A 258 6.20 -17.47 -4.89
N PRO A 259 5.69 -18.58 -4.31
CA PRO A 259 4.49 -19.23 -4.84
C PRO A 259 3.25 -18.35 -4.86
N TYR A 260 3.09 -17.43 -3.90
CA TYR A 260 1.96 -16.50 -3.86
C TYR A 260 2.14 -15.35 -4.84
N TYR A 261 3.37 -14.85 -4.97
CA TYR A 261 3.72 -13.84 -5.96
C TYR A 261 3.52 -14.35 -7.39
N GLU A 262 3.97 -15.56 -7.72
CA GLU A 262 3.81 -16.15 -9.05
C GLU A 262 2.32 -16.31 -9.43
N LYS A 263 1.47 -16.71 -8.47
CA LYS A 263 0.03 -16.78 -8.70
C LYS A 263 -0.58 -15.42 -9.03
N LEU A 264 -0.21 -14.36 -8.31
CA LEU A 264 -0.65 -12.99 -8.66
C LEU A 264 -0.07 -12.53 -10.00
N LEU A 265 1.18 -12.88 -10.27
CA LEU A 265 1.89 -12.51 -11.49
C LEU A 265 1.20 -13.05 -12.75
N GLN A 266 0.57 -14.23 -12.69
CA GLN A 266 -0.23 -14.81 -13.78
C GLN A 266 -1.42 -13.91 -14.21
N HIS A 267 -1.93 -13.07 -13.31
CA HIS A 267 -3.00 -12.11 -13.59
C HIS A 267 -2.47 -10.72 -13.95
N CYS A 268 -1.15 -10.51 -13.88
CA CYS A 268 -0.55 -9.21 -14.08
C CYS A 268 -0.62 -8.77 -15.53
N HIS A 269 -1.03 -7.52 -15.75
CA HIS A 269 -0.95 -6.92 -17.07
C HIS A 269 0.50 -6.85 -17.57
N ILE A 270 0.71 -7.24 -18.83
CA ILE A 270 2.01 -7.26 -19.49
C ILE A 270 2.05 -6.09 -20.47
N PHE A 271 2.95 -5.14 -20.21
CA PHE A 271 3.25 -4.06 -21.12
C PHE A 271 4.37 -4.45 -22.10
N GLU A 272 4.54 -3.69 -23.17
CA GLU A 272 5.60 -3.92 -24.16
C GLU A 272 7.03 -3.84 -23.58
N TRP A 273 7.21 -3.14 -22.46
CA TRP A 273 8.49 -3.00 -21.74
C TRP A 273 8.59 -3.89 -20.48
N SER A 274 7.59 -4.74 -20.25
CA SER A 274 7.68 -5.72 -19.18
C SER A 274 8.80 -6.71 -19.52
N GLU A 275 9.85 -6.73 -18.71
CA GLU A 275 10.89 -7.76 -18.79
C GLU A 275 10.26 -9.14 -18.52
N HIS A 276 10.87 -10.21 -19.04
CA HIS A 276 10.47 -11.57 -18.65
C HIS A 276 10.58 -11.71 -17.13
N ARG A 277 9.42 -11.83 -16.48
CA ARG A 277 9.28 -12.04 -15.04
C ARG A 277 9.24 -13.53 -14.79
N VAL A 278 10.43 -14.13 -14.80
CA VAL A 278 10.65 -15.49 -14.31
C VAL A 278 11.58 -15.36 -13.12
#